data_AF-A0A6A0IQ25-F1
#
_entry.id   AF-A0A6A0IQ25-F1
#
_cell.length_a   1.000
_cell.length_b   1.000
_cell.length_c   1.000
_cell.angle_alpha   90.00
_cell.angle_beta   90.00
_cell.angle_gamma   90.00
#
_symmetry.space_group_name_H-M   'P 1'
#
loop_
_entity.id
_entity.type
_entity.pdbx_description
1 polymer ?
#
loop_
_entity_poly.entity_id
_entity_poly.type
_entity_poly.pdbx_seq_one_letter_code
_entity_poly.pdbx_strand_id
1 'polypeptide(L)'
;MRRLTLFALVLALVLAGASAAYAQAKDQTKCPVSGEPIDKKTSPSVEMQGQKVYFCCNKCVKEFKANPEKVFEKMAADGVVGENVQKTDPICGMKVDPAKNKVLDWKGRRLYFCSDGCKAKFEKDPATYLKKLDEKPAAKS
;
A
#
# COMPACT_ATOMS: atom_id res chain seq x y z
N MET A 1 -57.89 -10.32 -12.82
CA MET A 1 -57.24 -10.60 -11.51
C MET A 1 -55.76 -10.82 -11.74
N ARG A 2 -54.95 -9.83 -11.33
CA ARG A 2 -53.50 -9.74 -11.52
C ARG A 2 -52.79 -10.90 -10.83
N ARG A 3 -52.06 -11.74 -11.58
CA ARG A 3 -51.00 -12.58 -11.02
C ARG A 3 -49.68 -11.87 -11.30
N LEU A 4 -49.16 -11.22 -10.26
CA LEU A 4 -47.93 -10.46 -10.26
C LEU A 4 -46.76 -11.36 -10.68
N THR A 5 -46.16 -11.07 -11.83
CA THR A 5 -44.79 -11.46 -12.14
C THR A 5 -43.84 -10.55 -11.35
N LEU A 6 -43.40 -11.03 -10.19
CA LEU A 6 -42.24 -10.54 -9.45
C LEU A 6 -41.26 -11.70 -9.33
N PHE A 7 -40.00 -11.42 -8.99
CA PHE A 7 -38.81 -12.30 -9.02
C PHE A 7 -38.10 -12.28 -10.38
N ALA A 8 -36.85 -11.83 -10.54
CA ALA A 8 -35.83 -11.46 -9.57
C ALA A 8 -34.88 -10.43 -10.20
N LEU A 9 -34.80 -9.25 -9.59
CA LEU A 9 -33.77 -8.26 -9.85
C LEU A 9 -32.72 -8.47 -8.75
N VAL A 10 -31.72 -9.31 -9.02
CA VAL A 10 -30.59 -9.60 -8.10
C VAL A 10 -29.33 -9.42 -8.91
N LEU A 11 -28.81 -8.20 -8.92
CA LEU A 11 -27.70 -7.74 -8.07
C LEU A 11 -26.41 -7.77 -8.90
N ALA A 12 -26.21 -6.69 -9.66
CA ALA A 12 -24.88 -6.34 -10.15
C ALA A 12 -24.03 -6.00 -8.92
N LEU A 13 -23.35 -6.99 -8.37
CA LEU A 13 -22.32 -6.80 -7.36
C LEU A 13 -21.06 -6.28 -8.07
N VAL A 14 -21.11 -5.01 -8.48
CA VAL A 14 -19.90 -4.27 -8.83
C VAL A 14 -19.14 -4.12 -7.53
N LEU A 15 -18.14 -4.97 -7.30
CA LEU A 15 -17.11 -4.72 -6.30
C LEU A 15 -16.27 -3.52 -6.78
N ALA A 16 -16.84 -2.33 -6.65
CA ALA A 16 -16.09 -1.10 -6.50
C ALA A 16 -15.46 -1.14 -5.10
N GLY A 17 -14.51 -2.05 -4.92
CA GLY A 17 -13.70 -2.14 -3.72
C GLY A 17 -12.58 -1.12 -3.79
N ALA A 18 -12.58 -0.20 -2.82
CA ALA A 18 -11.52 0.75 -2.47
C ALA A 18 -11.50 2.10 -3.21
N SER A 19 -12.41 3.00 -2.85
CA SER A 19 -12.16 4.44 -2.96
C SER A 19 -12.96 5.25 -1.94
N ALA A 20 -12.59 5.14 -0.66
CA ALA A 20 -12.95 6.16 0.36
C ALA A 20 -12.21 5.99 1.70
N ALA A 21 -11.79 4.76 2.07
CA ALA A 21 -11.32 4.49 3.43
C ALA A 21 -9.89 4.94 3.76
N TYR A 22 -9.14 5.45 2.78
CA TYR A 22 -7.69 5.66 2.93
C TYR A 22 -7.26 7.11 3.19
N ALA A 23 -8.19 8.05 3.31
CA ALA A 23 -7.86 9.44 3.66
C ALA A 23 -7.20 9.61 5.05
N GLN A 24 -7.14 8.54 5.86
CA GLN A 24 -6.63 8.56 7.24
C GLN A 24 -5.80 7.30 7.56
N ALA A 25 -4.90 6.86 6.68
CA ALA A 25 -3.98 5.77 7.02
C ALA A 25 -3.16 6.14 8.27
N LYS A 26 -3.18 5.25 9.26
CA LYS A 26 -2.55 5.47 10.57
C LYS A 26 -1.10 5.04 10.56
N ASP A 27 -0.33 5.70 11.40
CA ASP A 27 1.03 5.30 11.73
C ASP A 27 1.07 3.91 12.36
N GLN A 28 2.10 3.16 11.99
CA GLN A 28 2.33 1.84 12.55
C GLN A 28 2.74 1.91 14.03
N THR A 29 1.94 1.30 14.89
CA THR A 29 2.19 1.14 16.34
C THR A 29 2.25 -0.32 16.79
N LYS A 30 1.86 -1.25 15.92
CA LYS A 30 1.86 -2.70 16.17
C LYS A 30 2.60 -3.44 15.06
N CYS A 31 3.11 -4.62 15.40
CA CYS A 31 3.74 -5.53 14.46
C CYS A 31 2.66 -6.12 13.55
N PRO A 32 2.82 -6.06 12.22
CA PRO A 32 1.78 -6.50 11.30
C PRO A 32 1.73 -8.03 11.22
N VAL A 33 2.80 -8.71 11.65
CA VAL A 33 2.85 -10.17 11.77
C VAL A 33 2.16 -10.60 13.07
N SER A 34 2.75 -10.29 14.24
CA SER A 34 2.28 -10.80 15.53
C SER A 34 1.14 -9.99 16.18
N GLY A 35 0.97 -8.71 15.85
CA GLY A 35 0.04 -7.79 16.52
C GLY A 35 0.58 -7.15 17.81
N GLU A 36 1.77 -7.52 18.25
CA GLU A 36 2.42 -6.96 19.45
C GLU A 36 2.86 -5.50 19.22
N PRO A 37 3.01 -4.68 20.28
CA PRO A 37 3.54 -3.32 20.16
C PRO A 37 4.94 -3.27 19.51
N ILE A 38 5.22 -2.20 18.77
CA ILE A 38 6.56 -1.91 18.24
C ILE A 38 7.08 -0.59 18.81
N ASP A 39 8.41 -0.48 18.87
CA ASP A 39 9.13 0.74 19.17
C ASP A 39 9.97 1.14 17.96
N LYS A 40 9.60 2.22 17.26
CA LYS A 40 10.30 2.68 16.04
C LYS A 40 11.79 2.97 16.23
N LYS A 41 12.27 3.15 17.48
CA LYS A 41 13.69 3.40 17.77
C LYS A 41 14.52 2.12 17.87
N THR A 42 13.93 1.04 18.36
CA THR A 42 14.65 -0.20 18.71
C THR A 42 14.20 -1.41 17.91
N SER A 43 13.00 -1.37 17.33
CA SER A 43 12.41 -2.46 16.56
C SER A 43 13.12 -2.64 15.21
N PRO A 44 13.43 -3.88 14.80
CA PRO A 44 13.94 -4.13 13.45
C PRO A 44 12.91 -3.70 12.40
N SER A 45 13.39 -3.25 11.25
CA SER A 45 12.55 -2.79 10.14
C SER A 45 13.04 -3.31 8.78
N VAL A 46 12.15 -3.30 7.80
CA VAL A 46 12.46 -3.59 6.39
C VAL A 46 11.92 -2.44 5.54
N GLU A 47 12.76 -1.91 4.66
CA GLU A 47 12.33 -1.02 3.58
C GLU A 47 11.94 -1.85 2.36
N MET A 48 10.69 -1.72 1.91
CA MET A 48 10.14 -2.43 0.75
C MET A 48 9.02 -1.59 0.12
N GLN A 49 9.05 -1.45 -1.20
CA GLN A 49 8.05 -0.78 -2.03
C GLN A 49 7.75 0.65 -1.57
N GLY A 50 8.80 1.39 -1.20
CA GLY A 50 8.70 2.78 -0.73
C GLY A 50 8.25 2.93 0.73
N GLN A 51 8.11 1.82 1.47
CA GLN A 51 7.70 1.84 2.88
C GLN A 51 8.73 1.20 3.79
N LYS A 52 8.97 1.81 4.95
CA LYS A 52 9.65 1.19 6.08
C LYS A 52 8.62 0.56 7.01
N VAL A 53 8.65 -0.76 7.11
CA VAL A 53 7.77 -1.56 7.98
C VAL A 53 8.56 -2.01 9.20
N TYR A 54 8.03 -1.76 10.39
CA TYR A 54 8.64 -2.14 11.66
C TYR A 54 8.10 -3.47 12.19
N PHE A 55 8.92 -4.20 12.93
CA PHE A 55 8.57 -5.51 13.47
C PHE A 55 9.04 -5.64 14.91
N CYS A 56 8.28 -6.33 15.76
CA CYS A 56 8.68 -6.52 17.16
C CYS A 56 9.98 -7.35 17.29
N CYS A 57 10.31 -8.19 16.30
CA CYS A 57 11.49 -9.06 16.33
C CYS A 57 11.97 -9.50 14.93
N ASN A 58 13.18 -10.04 14.88
CA ASN A 58 13.78 -10.57 13.64
C ASN A 58 13.07 -11.80 13.06
N LYS A 59 12.28 -12.53 13.86
CA LYS A 59 11.45 -13.63 13.34
C LYS A 59 10.34 -13.09 12.44
N CYS A 60 9.66 -12.03 12.87
CA CYS A 60 8.63 -11.36 12.08
C CYS A 60 9.21 -10.73 10.80
N VAL A 61 10.45 -10.24 10.84
CA VAL A 61 11.18 -9.80 9.63
C VAL A 61 11.32 -10.94 8.61
N LYS A 62 11.69 -12.15 9.06
CA LYS A 62 11.83 -13.31 8.17
C LYS A 62 10.48 -13.71 7.57
N GLU A 63 9.42 -13.69 8.37
CA GLU A 63 8.06 -14.00 7.90
C GLU A 63 7.57 -12.98 6.87
N PHE A 64 7.82 -11.69 7.11
CA PHE A 64 7.51 -10.63 6.15
C PHE A 64 8.25 -10.84 4.82
N LYS A 65 9.55 -11.10 4.85
CA LYS A 65 10.34 -11.33 3.62
C LYS A 65 9.87 -12.56 2.85
N ALA A 66 9.34 -13.57 3.53
CA ALA A 66 8.79 -14.76 2.88
C ALA A 66 7.43 -14.50 2.24
N ASN A 67 6.57 -13.67 2.87
CA ASN A 67 5.20 -13.42 2.42
C ASN A 67 4.80 -11.94 2.55
N PRO A 68 5.41 -11.02 1.79
CA PRO A 68 5.20 -9.59 1.99
C PRO A 68 3.77 -9.15 1.68
N GLU A 69 3.16 -9.67 0.60
CA GLU A 69 1.80 -9.31 0.18
C GLU A 69 0.77 -9.61 1.28
N LYS A 70 0.87 -10.76 1.95
CA LYS A 70 -0.05 -11.13 3.03
C LYS A 70 0.05 -10.17 4.22
N VAL A 71 1.25 -9.70 4.53
CA VAL A 71 1.46 -8.74 5.61
C VAL A 71 0.92 -7.36 5.22
N PHE A 72 1.16 -6.91 3.98
CA PHE A 72 0.60 -5.66 3.47
C PHE A 72 -0.93 -5.69 3.40
N GLU A 73 -1.55 -6.82 3.05
CA GLU A 73 -3.01 -7.00 3.11
C GLU A 73 -3.56 -6.89 4.54
N LYS A 74 -2.85 -7.42 5.54
CA LYS A 74 -3.22 -7.24 6.94
C LYS A 74 -3.09 -5.78 7.38
N MET A 75 -1.98 -5.13 7.03
CA MET A 75 -1.80 -3.69 7.29
C MET A 75 -2.91 -2.86 6.63
N ALA A 76 -3.30 -3.21 5.41
CA ALA A 76 -4.42 -2.60 4.69
C ALA A 76 -5.75 -2.75 5.45
N ALA A 77 -6.03 -3.96 5.95
CA ALA A 77 -7.24 -4.25 6.73
C ALA A 77 -7.27 -3.48 8.06
N ASP A 78 -6.10 -3.30 8.69
CA ASP A 78 -5.95 -2.53 9.93
C ASP A 78 -5.94 -1.00 9.69
N GLY A 79 -5.95 -0.56 8.43
CA GLY A 79 -5.83 0.86 8.04
C GLY A 79 -4.48 1.47 8.43
N VAL A 80 -3.44 0.64 8.49
CA VAL A 80 -2.07 1.02 8.86
C VAL A 80 -1.19 1.02 7.62
N VAL A 81 -0.31 2.01 7.51
CA VAL A 81 0.73 2.04 6.47
C VAL A 81 2.11 2.08 7.11
N GLY A 82 3.10 1.54 6.39
CA GLY A 82 4.50 1.70 6.78
C GLY A 82 4.94 3.16 6.64
N GLU A 83 6.00 3.51 7.35
CA GLU A 83 6.60 4.84 7.27
C GLU A 83 7.07 5.11 5.84
N ASN A 84 6.75 6.27 5.29
CA ASN A 84 7.12 6.58 3.92
C ASN A 84 8.63 6.86 3.79
N VAL A 85 9.29 6.09 2.93
CA VAL A 85 10.69 6.28 2.52
C VAL A 85 10.84 6.49 1.02
N GLN A 86 9.72 6.57 0.28
CA GLN A 86 9.71 6.79 -1.16
C GLN A 86 10.21 8.20 -1.50
N LYS A 87 11.27 8.27 -2.32
CA LYS A 87 11.90 9.53 -2.77
C LYS A 87 11.62 9.87 -4.22
N THR A 88 11.23 8.89 -5.04
CA THR A 88 11.03 9.05 -6.47
C THR A 88 9.71 8.42 -6.93
N ASP A 89 9.11 9.02 -7.95
CA ASP A 89 7.95 8.47 -8.66
C ASP A 89 8.36 7.18 -9.39
N PRO A 90 7.67 6.04 -9.20
CA PRO A 90 8.05 4.75 -9.78
C PRO A 90 7.83 4.65 -11.29
N ILE A 91 7.08 5.60 -11.86
CA ILE A 91 6.76 5.65 -13.28
C ILE A 91 7.83 6.40 -14.05
N CYS A 92 8.23 7.57 -13.56
CA CYS A 92 9.08 8.50 -14.29
C CYS A 92 10.42 8.84 -13.61
N GLY A 93 10.62 8.44 -12.35
CA GLY A 93 11.86 8.69 -11.60
C GLY A 93 12.02 10.11 -11.05
N MET A 94 11.05 11.00 -11.26
CA MET A 94 11.09 12.34 -10.67
C MET A 94 11.04 12.28 -9.14
N LYS A 95 11.69 13.23 -8.46
CA LYS A 95 11.61 13.35 -7.01
C LYS A 95 10.17 13.60 -6.58
N VAL A 96 9.74 12.93 -5.52
CA VAL A 96 8.44 13.16 -4.88
C VAL A 96 8.64 13.70 -3.48
N ASP A 97 7.86 14.72 -3.15
CA ASP A 97 7.69 15.34 -1.84
C ASP A 97 6.32 14.90 -1.29
N PRO A 98 6.29 14.13 -0.18
CA PRO A 98 5.05 13.63 0.40
C PRO A 98 4.02 14.70 0.76
N ALA A 99 4.45 15.96 0.98
CA ALA A 99 3.57 17.07 1.30
C ALA A 99 2.94 17.74 0.07
N LYS A 100 3.46 17.50 -1.14
CA LYS A 100 3.05 18.22 -2.36
C LYS A 100 2.55 17.32 -3.47
N ASN A 101 2.90 16.03 -3.44
CA ASN A 101 2.65 15.10 -4.52
C ASN A 101 1.35 14.32 -4.36
N LYS A 102 0.92 13.69 -5.47
CA LYS A 102 -0.30 12.89 -5.51
C LYS A 102 -0.09 11.60 -4.74
N VAL A 103 -1.10 11.17 -4.00
CA VAL A 103 -1.05 9.97 -3.17
C VAL A 103 -2.03 8.93 -3.72
N LEU A 104 -1.63 7.67 -3.70
CA LEU A 104 -2.51 6.51 -3.88
C LEU A 104 -2.20 5.48 -2.81
N ASP A 105 -3.24 5.02 -2.13
CA ASP A 105 -3.12 3.88 -1.24
C ASP A 105 -3.50 2.61 -1.99
N TRP A 106 -2.57 1.66 -2.05
CA TRP A 106 -2.69 0.43 -2.82
C TRP A 106 -2.31 -0.78 -1.97
N LYS A 107 -3.31 -1.57 -1.56
CA LYS A 107 -3.12 -2.83 -0.83
C LYS A 107 -2.10 -2.70 0.33
N GLY A 108 -2.32 -1.74 1.23
CA GLY A 108 -1.47 -1.50 2.41
C GLY A 108 -0.24 -0.62 2.15
N ARG A 109 -0.03 -0.20 0.90
CA ARG A 109 1.04 0.72 0.51
C ARG A 109 0.51 2.12 0.31
N ARG A 110 1.24 3.11 0.78
CA ARG A 110 1.00 4.52 0.45
C ARG A 110 2.07 4.99 -0.53
N LEU A 111 1.65 5.30 -1.75
CA LEU A 111 2.54 5.62 -2.87
C LEU A 111 2.36 7.07 -3.30
N TYR A 112 3.46 7.68 -3.72
CA TYR A 112 3.53 9.08 -4.11
C TYR A 112 3.89 9.24 -5.59
N PHE A 113 3.23 10.17 -6.27
CA PHE A 113 3.38 10.40 -7.72
C PHE A 113 3.55 11.87 -8.05
N CYS A 114 4.38 12.14 -9.06
CA CYS A 114 4.64 13.49 -9.55
C CYS A 114 3.39 14.13 -10.17
N SER A 115 2.49 13.31 -10.72
CA SER A 115 1.28 13.77 -11.42
C SER A 115 0.17 12.73 -11.37
N ASP A 116 -1.07 13.15 -11.66
CA ASP A 116 -2.20 12.24 -11.81
C ASP A 116 -2.04 11.27 -12.99
N GLY A 117 -1.30 11.67 -14.04
CA GLY A 117 -0.96 10.79 -15.16
C GLY A 117 -0.03 9.63 -14.75
N CYS A 118 0.93 9.88 -13.86
CA CYS A 118 1.77 8.82 -13.29
C CYS A 118 0.94 7.88 -12.40
N LYS A 119 0.08 8.44 -11.53
CA LYS A 119 -0.85 7.66 -10.71
C LYS A 119 -1.73 6.73 -11.57
N ALA A 120 -2.33 7.24 -12.64
CA ALA A 120 -3.15 6.44 -13.55
C ALA A 120 -2.37 5.36 -14.31
N LYS A 121 -1.08 5.57 -14.58
CA LYS A 121 -0.20 4.53 -15.15
C LYS A 121 0.09 3.43 -14.12
N PHE A 122 0.30 3.80 -12.87
CA PHE A 122 0.47 2.83 -11.79
C PHE A 122 -0.74 1.89 -11.67
N GLU A 123 -1.96 2.43 -11.66
CA GLU A 123 -3.19 1.65 -11.53
C GLU A 123 -3.38 0.61 -12.64
N LYS A 124 -2.78 0.82 -13.82
CA LYS A 124 -2.84 -0.13 -14.95
C LYS A 124 -1.87 -1.30 -14.83
N ASP A 125 -0.75 -1.12 -14.13
CA ASP A 125 0.26 -2.18 -13.94
C ASP A 125 1.01 -2.03 -12.60
N PRO A 126 0.30 -2.19 -11.47
CA PRO A 126 0.86 -1.93 -10.15
C PRO A 126 2.00 -2.89 -9.82
N ALA A 127 1.91 -4.15 -10.23
CA ALA A 127 2.92 -5.17 -9.93
C ALA A 127 4.29 -4.83 -10.52
N THR A 128 4.34 -4.31 -11.75
CA THR A 128 5.59 -3.86 -12.39
C THR A 128 6.19 -2.67 -11.67
N TYR A 129 5.39 -1.66 -11.33
CA TYR A 129 5.89 -0.43 -10.72
C TYR A 129 6.23 -0.59 -9.24
N LEU A 130 5.61 -1.53 -8.53
CA LEU A 130 6.00 -1.90 -7.17
C LEU A 130 7.41 -2.48 -7.13
N LYS A 131 7.77 -3.35 -8.08
CA LYS A 131 9.15 -3.89 -8.17
C LYS A 131 10.19 -2.79 -8.42
N LYS A 132 9.84 -1.80 -9.25
CA LYS A 132 10.72 -0.65 -9.55
C LYS A 132 10.98 0.26 -8.34
N LEU A 133 10.14 0.23 -7.31
CA LEU A 133 10.39 1.01 -6.08
C LEU A 133 11.55 0.44 -5.26
N ASP A 134 11.76 -0.86 -5.31
CA ASP A 134 12.86 -1.55 -4.62
C ASP A 134 14.17 -1.46 -5.43
N GLU A 135 14.04 -1.41 -6.75
CA GLU A 135 15.11 -1.09 -7.69
C GLU A 135 15.39 0.42 -7.64
N LYS A 136 15.98 0.89 -6.52
CA LYS A 136 16.48 2.28 -6.34
C LYS A 136 16.92 2.82 -7.70
N PRO A 137 16.30 3.89 -8.25
CA PRO A 137 16.60 4.28 -9.61
C PRO A 137 18.09 4.54 -9.70
N ALA A 138 18.75 3.81 -10.59
CA ALA A 138 20.11 4.11 -11.00
C ALA A 138 20.09 5.61 -11.35
N ALA A 139 20.84 6.41 -10.60
CA ALA A 139 21.03 7.81 -10.90
C ALA A 139 21.42 7.85 -12.38
N LYS A 140 20.57 8.41 -13.23
CA LYS A 140 20.97 8.75 -14.58
C LYS A 140 21.92 9.93 -14.41
N SER A 141 23.21 9.62 -14.43
CA SER A 141 24.32 10.55 -14.53
C SER A 141 24.16 11.42 -15.77
#